data_AF-A0A5C3KT25-F1
#
_entry.id   AF-A0A5C3KT25-F1
#
_cell.length_a   1.000
_cell.length_b   1.000
_cell.length_c   1.000
_cell.angle_alpha   90.00
_cell.angle_beta   90.00
_cell.angle_gamma   90.00
#
_symmetry.space_group_name_H-M   'P 1'
#
loop_
_entity.id
_entity.type
_entity.pdbx_description
1 polymer ?
#
loop_
_entity_poly.entity_id
_entity_poly.type
_entity_poly.pdbx_seq_one_letter_code
_entity_poly.pdbx_strand_id
1 'polypeptide(L)'
;MNFAQVSAHLRIFAALYFLAYIQAVAGHGYVHSVVIGGQTYPGWNPFSDPYNNPPARVVRKIASDGPVGASEPDLACHHQGNEGTGAIAEAPAGSQITFQWVYWPGDHQGPVSTYMAACDGDCSTFSANNAQWFKLDDGGYFPDERLWAADKLRNDDNSWTSTIPANLASGDYVSST
;
A
#
# COMPACT_ATOMS: atom_id res chain seq x y z
N MET A 1 11.84 56.88 33.62
CA MET A 1 11.94 55.39 33.73
C MET A 1 11.70 54.82 32.34
N ASN A 2 12.60 53.95 31.89
CA ASN A 2 12.90 53.73 30.47
C ASN A 2 11.97 52.66 29.86
N PHE A 3 11.32 52.96 28.72
CA PHE A 3 10.36 52.10 28.02
C PHE A 3 10.98 50.88 27.30
N ALA A 4 12.30 50.64 27.47
CA ALA A 4 13.04 49.61 26.73
C ALA A 4 13.15 48.24 27.44
N GLN A 5 12.69 48.09 28.69
CA GLN A 5 12.86 46.83 29.44
C GLN A 5 11.60 45.95 29.58
N VAL A 6 10.44 46.37 29.09
CA VAL A 6 9.21 45.54 29.14
C VAL A 6 9.01 44.72 27.84
N SER A 7 9.90 44.88 26.84
CA SER A 7 9.81 44.20 25.55
C SER A 7 10.52 42.83 25.48
N ALA A 8 11.14 42.35 26.57
CA ALA A 8 11.96 41.14 26.55
C ALA A 8 11.30 39.89 27.15
N HIS A 9 10.16 40.04 27.85
CA HIS A 9 9.52 38.91 28.57
C HIS A 9 8.18 38.45 27.99
N LEU A 10 7.62 39.16 27.00
CA LEU A 10 6.40 38.74 26.30
C LEU A 10 6.64 38.41 24.82
N ARG A 11 7.84 37.93 24.51
CA ARG A 11 8.18 37.27 23.24
C ARG A 11 8.65 35.83 23.46
N ILE A 12 8.23 35.21 24.59
CA ILE A 12 8.60 33.85 25.01
C ILE A 12 7.35 32.96 25.20
N PHE A 13 6.19 33.35 24.64
CA PHE A 13 4.97 32.53 24.65
C PHE A 13 4.49 32.14 23.24
N ALA A 14 5.38 32.18 22.23
CA ALA A 14 5.03 31.87 20.84
C ALA A 14 5.80 30.66 20.25
N ALA A 15 6.56 29.92 21.06
CA ALA A 15 7.56 28.97 20.55
C ALA A 15 7.54 27.58 21.18
N LEU A 16 6.41 27.12 21.75
CA LEU A 16 6.28 25.76 22.26
C LEU A 16 4.84 25.32 22.10
N TYR A 17 4.53 24.58 21.02
CA TYR A 17 3.47 23.57 20.86
C TYR A 17 3.18 23.38 19.36
N PHE A 18 4.18 22.92 18.61
CA PHE A 18 3.94 22.12 17.41
C PHE A 18 4.42 20.71 17.77
N LEU A 19 3.63 19.98 18.58
CA LEU A 19 3.78 18.52 18.60
C LEU A 19 3.26 18.04 17.24
N ALA A 20 4.18 17.78 16.31
CA ALA A 20 3.87 16.90 15.20
C ALA A 20 3.48 15.55 15.80
N TYR A 21 2.20 15.27 15.83
CA TYR A 21 1.68 13.95 16.18
C TYR A 21 2.05 13.03 15.01
N ILE A 22 3.21 12.39 15.09
CA ILE A 22 3.53 11.26 14.21
C ILE A 22 2.58 10.15 14.68
N GLN A 23 1.41 10.07 14.05
CA GLN A 23 0.54 8.90 14.18
C GLN A 23 1.38 7.73 13.68
N ALA A 24 1.97 6.96 14.58
CA ALA A 24 2.47 5.64 14.23
C ALA A 24 1.23 4.79 13.98
N VAL A 25 0.78 4.74 12.73
CA VAL A 25 -0.27 3.83 12.29
C VAL A 25 0.34 2.44 12.31
N ALA A 26 0.14 1.72 13.40
CA ALA A 26 0.57 0.33 13.54
C ALA A 26 -0.40 -0.57 12.77
N GLY A 27 -0.37 -0.47 11.44
CA GLY A 27 -1.17 -1.29 10.53
C GLY A 27 -0.68 -2.74 10.50
N HIS A 28 -1.49 -3.72 10.90
CA HIS A 28 -1.14 -5.14 10.76
C HIS A 28 -2.06 -5.83 9.74
N GLY A 29 -1.50 -6.19 8.59
CA GLY A 29 -2.20 -6.91 7.55
C GLY A 29 -1.34 -7.09 6.31
N TYR A 30 -1.66 -8.08 5.49
CA TYR A 30 -1.06 -8.26 4.18
C TYR A 30 -2.03 -8.95 3.22
N VAL A 31 -1.79 -8.75 1.92
CA VAL A 31 -2.48 -9.47 0.84
C VAL A 31 -2.02 -10.93 0.83
N HIS A 32 -2.92 -11.86 1.17
CA HIS A 32 -2.64 -13.29 1.22
C HIS A 32 -2.98 -14.03 -0.07
N SER A 33 -3.80 -13.42 -0.93
CA SER A 33 -4.07 -13.88 -2.28
C SER A 33 -4.54 -12.74 -3.17
N VAL A 34 -4.34 -12.93 -4.48
CA VAL A 34 -4.94 -12.08 -5.52
C VAL A 34 -5.78 -12.94 -6.44
N VAL A 35 -6.93 -12.43 -6.87
CA VAL A 35 -7.79 -13.08 -7.87
C VAL A 35 -7.75 -12.27 -9.15
N ILE A 36 -7.29 -12.91 -10.23
CA ILE A 36 -7.15 -12.29 -11.56
C ILE A 36 -7.78 -13.25 -12.57
N GLY A 37 -8.73 -12.77 -13.37
CA GLY A 37 -9.39 -13.60 -14.38
C GLY A 37 -10.08 -14.85 -13.81
N GLY A 38 -10.53 -14.81 -12.55
CA GLY A 38 -11.12 -15.95 -11.84
C GLY A 38 -10.12 -16.99 -11.32
N GLN A 39 -8.82 -16.77 -11.49
CA GLN A 39 -7.76 -17.60 -10.91
C GLN A 39 -7.25 -16.98 -9.61
N THR A 40 -7.13 -17.79 -8.56
CA THR A 40 -6.56 -17.37 -7.27
C THR A 40 -5.07 -17.66 -7.24
N TYR A 41 -4.28 -16.62 -7.01
CA TYR A 41 -2.84 -16.73 -6.81
C TYR A 41 -2.51 -16.48 -5.33
N PRO A 42 -1.88 -17.45 -4.65
CA PRO A 42 -1.43 -17.25 -3.27
C PRO A 42 -0.37 -16.15 -3.21
N GLY A 43 -0.47 -15.31 -2.19
CA GLY A 43 0.50 -14.27 -1.86
C GLY A 43 1.72 -14.83 -1.12
N TRP A 44 2.68 -13.95 -0.85
CA TRP A 44 3.79 -14.26 0.05
C TRP A 44 3.33 -14.18 1.51
N ASN A 45 3.55 -15.25 2.27
CA ASN A 45 3.28 -15.27 3.70
C ASN A 45 4.58 -14.98 4.50
N PRO A 46 4.75 -13.79 5.09
CA PRO A 46 5.99 -13.42 5.81
C PRO A 46 6.27 -14.29 7.05
N PHE A 47 5.28 -15.02 7.56
CA PHE A 47 5.41 -15.85 8.76
C PHE A 47 5.67 -17.32 8.47
N SER A 48 5.57 -17.75 7.20
CA SER A 48 5.71 -19.15 6.80
C SER A 48 6.71 -19.33 5.66
N ASP A 49 6.60 -18.52 4.62
CA ASP A 49 7.37 -18.69 3.39
C ASP A 49 8.89 -18.55 3.57
N PRO A 50 9.43 -17.69 4.47
CA PRO A 50 10.86 -17.68 4.79
C PRO A 50 11.43 -19.01 5.30
N TYR A 51 10.58 -19.90 5.83
CA TYR A 51 10.99 -21.14 6.48
C TYR A 51 10.65 -22.39 5.66
N ASN A 52 9.79 -22.27 4.66
CA ASN A 52 9.20 -23.41 3.95
C ASN A 52 9.51 -23.47 2.45
N ASN A 53 10.23 -22.47 1.89
CA ASN A 53 10.65 -22.41 0.49
C ASN A 53 9.50 -22.72 -0.51
N PRO A 54 8.46 -21.87 -0.55
CA PRO A 54 7.31 -22.09 -1.44
C PRO A 54 7.70 -21.96 -2.92
N PRO A 55 6.84 -22.42 -3.85
CA PRO A 55 6.92 -22.04 -5.25
C PRO A 55 6.88 -20.52 -5.44
N ALA A 56 7.38 -20.04 -6.58
CA ALA A 56 7.33 -18.62 -6.94
C ALA A 56 5.90 -18.06 -6.86
N ARG A 57 5.78 -16.81 -6.40
CA ARG A 57 4.51 -16.11 -6.18
C ARG A 57 4.40 -14.93 -7.13
N VAL A 58 3.18 -14.57 -7.51
CA VAL A 58 2.91 -13.34 -8.30
C VAL A 58 2.93 -12.10 -7.42
N VAL A 59 2.58 -12.24 -6.14
CA VAL A 59 2.73 -11.20 -5.13
C VAL A 59 4.16 -11.19 -4.65
N ARG A 60 4.79 -10.01 -4.61
CA ARG A 60 6.17 -9.84 -4.17
C ARG A 60 6.32 -10.15 -2.68
N LYS A 61 7.55 -10.43 -2.29
CA LYS A 61 7.91 -10.70 -0.89
C LYS A 61 7.62 -9.47 -0.02
N ILE A 62 7.22 -9.71 1.23
CA ILE A 62 7.18 -8.70 2.29
C ILE A 62 7.89 -9.24 3.54
N ALA A 63 8.47 -8.37 4.36
CA ALA A 63 9.23 -8.78 5.55
C ALA A 63 8.35 -9.00 6.79
N SER A 64 7.21 -8.32 6.87
CA SER A 64 6.28 -8.37 8.00
C SER A 64 4.87 -7.96 7.54
N ASP A 65 3.91 -8.01 8.45
CA ASP A 65 2.57 -7.44 8.27
C ASP A 65 2.48 -5.98 8.77
N GLY A 66 3.58 -5.41 9.26
CA GLY A 66 3.62 -4.07 9.84
C GLY A 66 3.59 -2.94 8.79
N PRO A 67 3.45 -1.68 9.22
CA PRO A 67 3.42 -0.54 8.33
C PRO A 67 4.80 -0.20 7.75
N VAL A 68 4.80 0.57 6.66
CA VAL A 68 5.99 1.20 6.08
C VAL A 68 5.81 2.72 6.16
N GLY A 69 6.83 3.44 6.61
CA GLY A 69 6.80 4.90 6.67
C GLY A 69 6.80 5.56 5.28
N ALA A 70 6.09 6.68 5.15
CA ALA A 70 5.94 7.39 3.87
C ALA A 70 7.25 7.92 3.25
N SER A 71 8.33 8.02 4.04
CA SER A 71 9.65 8.45 3.57
C SER A 71 10.64 7.30 3.45
N GLU A 72 10.21 6.05 3.70
CA GLU A 72 11.07 4.89 3.57
C GLU A 72 11.22 4.48 2.10
N PRO A 73 12.41 4.01 1.69
CA PRO A 73 12.64 3.55 0.31
C PRO A 73 11.78 2.34 -0.05
N ASP A 74 11.24 1.64 0.94
CA ASP A 74 10.43 0.44 0.78
C ASP A 74 8.92 0.71 0.60
N LEU A 75 8.51 1.98 0.50
CA LEU A 75 7.09 2.34 0.38
C LEU A 75 6.40 1.71 -0.84
N ALA A 76 7.12 1.50 -1.94
CA ALA A 76 6.52 1.03 -3.19
C ALA A 76 5.96 -0.39 -3.10
N CYS A 77 6.69 -1.31 -2.44
CA CYS A 77 6.35 -2.73 -2.40
C CYS A 77 6.63 -3.40 -1.04
N HIS A 78 6.70 -2.63 0.04
CA HIS A 78 7.09 -3.09 1.39
C HIS A 78 8.55 -3.53 1.52
N HIS A 79 9.02 -3.67 2.76
CA HIS A 79 10.38 -4.12 3.06
C HIS A 79 10.65 -5.47 2.39
N GLN A 80 11.74 -5.54 1.61
CA GLN A 80 12.15 -6.70 0.80
C GLN A 80 11.27 -7.01 -0.42
N GLY A 81 10.26 -6.19 -0.73
CA GLY A 81 9.40 -6.38 -1.90
C GLY A 81 9.76 -5.53 -3.12
N ASN A 82 10.76 -4.66 -3.00
CA ASN A 82 11.17 -3.79 -4.10
C ASN A 82 11.77 -4.53 -5.31
N GLU A 83 12.27 -5.75 -5.12
CA GLU A 83 12.80 -6.57 -6.22
C GLU A 83 11.74 -7.45 -6.87
N GLY A 84 11.98 -7.84 -8.12
CA GLY A 84 11.06 -8.67 -8.90
C GLY A 84 10.77 -10.03 -8.27
N THR A 85 9.70 -10.68 -8.74
CA THR A 85 9.30 -12.02 -8.28
C THR A 85 9.25 -13.00 -9.45
N GLY A 86 9.48 -14.28 -9.16
CA GLY A 86 9.67 -15.32 -10.19
C GLY A 86 8.41 -15.85 -10.85
N ALA A 87 7.25 -15.21 -10.68
CA ALA A 87 6.00 -15.58 -11.33
C ALA A 87 5.20 -14.34 -11.74
N ILE A 88 4.52 -14.45 -12.88
CA ILE A 88 3.70 -13.38 -13.47
C ILE A 88 2.30 -13.95 -13.72
N ALA A 89 1.27 -13.18 -13.38
CA ALA A 89 -0.12 -13.53 -13.66
C ALA A 89 -0.55 -12.91 -15.00
N GLU A 90 -1.20 -13.70 -15.85
CA GLU A 90 -1.84 -13.20 -17.07
C GLU A 90 -3.13 -12.47 -16.71
N ALA A 91 -3.26 -11.22 -17.16
CA ALA A 91 -4.42 -10.39 -16.88
C ALA A 91 -4.85 -9.64 -18.15
N PRO A 92 -6.04 -9.94 -18.72
CA PRO A 92 -6.56 -9.15 -19.83
C PRO A 92 -6.79 -7.69 -19.42
N ALA A 93 -6.44 -6.74 -20.29
CA ALA A 93 -6.85 -5.34 -20.11
C ALA A 93 -8.37 -5.25 -19.95
N GLY A 94 -8.86 -4.44 -19.01
CA GLY A 94 -10.28 -4.36 -18.66
C GLY A 94 -10.75 -5.42 -17.65
N SER A 95 -9.90 -6.38 -17.27
CA SER A 95 -10.22 -7.35 -16.22
C SER A 95 -10.03 -6.76 -14.82
N GLN A 96 -10.64 -7.42 -13.83
CA GLN A 96 -10.51 -7.05 -12.42
C GLN A 96 -9.35 -7.80 -11.75
N ILE A 97 -8.67 -7.13 -10.84
CA ILE A 97 -7.77 -7.68 -9.84
C ILE A 97 -8.42 -7.50 -8.47
N THR A 98 -8.66 -8.60 -7.76
CA THR A 98 -9.14 -8.56 -6.37
C THR A 98 -8.01 -8.92 -5.42
N PHE A 99 -7.64 -8.01 -4.53
CA PHE A 99 -6.65 -8.22 -3.48
C PHE A 99 -7.37 -8.68 -2.22
N GLN A 100 -7.00 -9.85 -1.71
CA GLN A 100 -7.61 -10.43 -0.52
C GLN A 100 -6.62 -10.34 0.65
N TRP A 101 -7.01 -9.65 1.71
CA TRP A 101 -6.21 -9.47 2.91
C TRP A 101 -6.50 -10.58 3.92
N VAL A 102 -5.53 -10.95 4.76
CA VAL A 102 -5.75 -11.97 5.81
C VAL A 102 -6.87 -11.58 6.78
N TYR A 103 -6.81 -10.34 7.25
CA TYR A 103 -7.66 -9.72 8.24
C TYR A 103 -7.30 -8.23 8.28
N TRP A 104 -8.29 -7.35 8.37
CA TRP A 104 -8.06 -5.92 8.57
C TRP A 104 -8.69 -5.44 9.89
N PRO A 105 -7.90 -4.90 10.85
CA PRO A 105 -8.43 -4.46 12.13
C PRO A 105 -9.44 -3.30 12.02
N GLY A 106 -10.45 -3.31 12.88
CA GLY A 106 -11.54 -2.32 12.86
C GLY A 106 -11.13 -0.88 13.18
N ASP A 107 -10.06 -0.72 13.94
CA ASP A 107 -9.48 0.57 14.35
C ASP A 107 -8.52 1.16 13.30
N HIS A 108 -8.22 0.40 12.23
CA HIS A 108 -7.32 0.80 11.15
C HIS A 108 -8.07 1.50 10.03
N GLN A 109 -8.67 2.63 10.39
CA GLN A 109 -9.42 3.47 9.47
C GLN A 109 -8.49 4.26 8.56
N GLY A 110 -8.77 4.26 7.26
CA GLY A 110 -7.96 4.97 6.31
C GLY A 110 -8.37 4.75 4.86
N PRO A 111 -7.70 5.46 3.93
CA PRO A 111 -7.89 5.24 2.51
C PRO A 111 -7.32 3.89 2.08
N VAL A 112 -7.82 3.39 0.95
CA VAL A 112 -7.24 2.27 0.19
C VAL A 112 -6.98 2.79 -1.21
N SER A 113 -5.86 2.42 -1.82
CA SER A 113 -5.51 2.88 -3.16
C SER A 113 -4.70 1.83 -3.87
N THR A 114 -4.95 1.65 -5.16
CA THR A 114 -4.20 0.71 -5.99
C THR A 114 -3.49 1.46 -7.10
N TYR A 115 -2.23 1.11 -7.32
CA TYR A 115 -1.35 1.68 -8.34
C TYR A 115 -0.76 0.58 -9.20
N MET A 116 -0.39 0.94 -10.43
CA MET A 116 0.41 0.10 -11.31
C MET A 116 1.61 0.88 -11.85
N ALA A 117 2.68 0.16 -12.20
CA ALA A 117 3.80 0.69 -12.96
C ALA A 117 4.20 -0.32 -14.04
N ALA A 118 4.53 0.17 -15.24
CA ALA A 118 5.10 -0.67 -16.29
C ALA A 118 6.50 -1.14 -15.86
N CYS A 119 6.82 -2.40 -16.11
CA CYS A 119 8.15 -2.95 -15.85
C CYS A 119 9.14 -2.64 -16.99
N ASP A 120 8.67 -2.08 -18.11
CA ASP A 120 9.45 -1.79 -19.33
C ASP A 120 10.27 -2.99 -19.84
N GLY A 121 9.73 -4.20 -19.64
CA GLY A 121 10.41 -5.47 -19.85
C GLY A 121 9.90 -6.49 -18.84
N ASP A 122 10.81 -7.36 -18.36
CA ASP A 122 10.50 -8.47 -17.48
C ASP A 122 10.35 -8.04 -16.00
N CYS A 123 9.14 -8.16 -15.45
CA CYS A 123 8.89 -7.85 -14.04
C CYS A 123 9.66 -8.72 -13.05
N SER A 124 10.19 -9.88 -13.45
CA SER A 124 10.96 -10.78 -12.58
C SER A 124 12.30 -10.19 -12.14
N THR A 125 12.81 -9.22 -12.89
CA THR A 125 14.05 -8.48 -12.59
C THR A 125 13.82 -6.99 -12.33
N PHE A 126 12.57 -6.53 -12.40
CA PHE A 126 12.23 -5.12 -12.27
C PHE A 126 12.25 -4.65 -10.81
N SER A 127 13.01 -3.57 -10.53
CA SER A 127 12.97 -2.89 -9.24
C SER A 127 11.83 -1.87 -9.21
N ALA A 128 11.02 -1.92 -8.15
CA ALA A 128 9.93 -0.98 -7.91
C ALA A 128 10.43 0.42 -7.50
N ASN A 129 11.70 0.53 -7.13
CA ASN A 129 12.33 1.79 -6.75
C ASN A 129 12.37 2.74 -7.95
N ASN A 130 11.81 3.95 -7.78
CA ASN A 130 11.71 4.98 -8.83
C ASN A 130 10.83 4.60 -10.04
N ALA A 131 10.05 3.53 -9.93
CA ALA A 131 9.08 3.17 -10.95
C ALA A 131 8.07 4.30 -11.18
N GLN A 132 7.58 4.42 -12.42
CA GLN A 132 6.59 5.43 -12.79
C GLN A 132 5.18 4.89 -12.48
N TRP A 133 4.74 5.12 -11.25
CA TRP A 133 3.44 4.69 -10.78
C TRP A 133 2.32 5.57 -11.33
N PHE A 134 1.28 4.92 -11.84
CA PHE A 134 -0.01 5.54 -12.12
C PHE A 134 -1.08 4.90 -11.23
N LYS A 135 -2.02 5.72 -10.77
CA LYS A 135 -3.11 5.27 -9.92
C LYS A 135 -4.18 4.57 -10.77
N LEU A 136 -4.64 3.42 -10.32
CA LEU A 136 -5.80 2.73 -10.87
C LEU A 136 -7.10 3.16 -10.21
N ASP A 137 -7.10 3.19 -8.88
CA ASP A 137 -8.29 3.34 -8.06
C ASP A 137 -7.92 3.87 -6.67
N ASP A 138 -8.86 4.58 -6.05
CA ASP A 138 -8.78 4.93 -4.64
C ASP A 138 -10.15 5.06 -3.98
N GLY A 139 -10.17 4.82 -2.68
CA GLY A 139 -11.25 5.19 -1.79
C GLY A 139 -10.71 5.94 -0.58
N GLY A 140 -11.36 7.04 -0.22
CA GLY A 140 -11.08 7.82 0.99
C GLY A 140 -12.13 7.60 2.08
N TYR A 141 -12.73 8.70 2.53
CA TYR A 141 -13.85 8.68 3.47
C TYR A 141 -15.18 8.87 2.73
N PHE A 142 -16.16 8.00 3.00
CA PHE A 142 -17.51 8.02 2.44
C PHE A 142 -18.48 8.63 3.48
N PRO A 143 -18.83 9.92 3.37
CA PRO A 143 -19.55 10.64 4.42
C PRO A 143 -20.99 10.13 4.63
N ASP A 144 -21.68 9.72 3.56
CA ASP A 144 -23.06 9.25 3.62
C ASP A 144 -23.20 7.93 4.39
N GLU A 145 -22.18 7.08 4.29
CA GLU A 145 -22.11 5.79 4.98
C GLU A 145 -21.37 5.89 6.32
N ARG A 146 -20.64 6.99 6.53
CA ARG A 146 -19.73 7.20 7.67
C ARG A 146 -18.63 6.13 7.77
N LEU A 147 -18.15 5.67 6.62
CA LEU A 147 -17.15 4.59 6.49
C LEU A 147 -15.90 5.08 5.77
N TRP A 148 -14.74 4.60 6.19
CA TRP A 148 -13.51 4.70 5.39
C TRP A 148 -13.46 3.58 4.35
N ALA A 149 -12.62 3.73 3.32
CA ALA A 149 -12.36 2.66 2.36
C ALA A 149 -11.85 1.37 3.03
N ALA A 150 -11.03 1.49 4.08
CA ALA A 150 -10.64 0.35 4.91
C ALA A 150 -11.82 -0.37 5.57
N ASP A 151 -12.89 0.35 5.94
CA ASP A 151 -14.11 -0.28 6.45
C ASP A 151 -14.87 -1.00 5.34
N LYS A 152 -14.91 -0.44 4.13
CA LYS A 152 -15.49 -1.11 2.96
C LYS A 152 -14.73 -2.38 2.59
N LEU A 153 -13.40 -2.32 2.57
CA LEU A 153 -12.53 -3.48 2.38
C LEU A 153 -12.87 -4.58 3.38
N ARG A 154 -12.96 -4.24 4.66
CA ARG A 154 -13.30 -5.20 5.73
C ARG A 154 -14.72 -5.77 5.56
N ASN A 155 -15.67 -4.96 5.14
CA ASN A 155 -17.06 -5.37 4.91
C ASN A 155 -17.21 -6.23 3.64
N ASP A 156 -16.28 -6.15 2.70
CA ASP A 156 -16.19 -6.96 1.48
C ASP A 156 -15.26 -8.16 1.68
N ASP A 157 -15.45 -8.90 2.77
CA ASP A 157 -14.64 -10.08 3.12
C ASP A 157 -13.12 -9.84 3.13
N ASN A 158 -12.69 -8.67 3.61
CA ASN A 158 -11.30 -8.19 3.57
C ASN A 158 -10.72 -8.09 2.15
N SER A 159 -11.53 -7.68 1.18
CA SER A 159 -11.13 -7.59 -0.22
C SER A 159 -11.17 -6.16 -0.76
N TRP A 160 -10.29 -5.87 -1.71
CA TRP A 160 -10.34 -4.66 -2.54
C TRP A 160 -10.23 -5.04 -4.00
N THR A 161 -11.11 -4.53 -4.85
CA THR A 161 -11.14 -4.88 -6.28
C THR A 161 -10.88 -3.65 -7.13
N SER A 162 -9.90 -3.74 -8.02
CA SER A 162 -9.55 -2.70 -8.98
C SER A 162 -9.68 -3.23 -10.42
N THR A 163 -9.99 -2.35 -11.37
CA THR A 163 -10.11 -2.70 -12.80
C THR A 163 -8.89 -2.23 -13.57
N ILE A 164 -8.24 -3.13 -14.30
CA ILE A 164 -7.15 -2.77 -15.22
C ILE A 164 -7.74 -1.92 -16.36
N PRO A 165 -7.13 -0.79 -16.75
CA PRO A 165 -7.66 0.03 -17.84
C PRO A 165 -7.77 -0.77 -19.14
N ALA A 166 -8.94 -0.73 -19.79
CA ALA A 166 -9.21 -1.50 -21.00
C ALA A 166 -8.31 -1.13 -22.19
N ASN A 167 -7.74 0.07 -22.16
CA ASN A 167 -6.81 0.61 -23.16
C ASN A 167 -5.35 0.61 -22.68
N LEU A 168 -5.02 -0.07 -21.57
CA LEU A 168 -3.65 -0.20 -21.11
C LEU A 168 -2.83 -0.96 -22.17
N ALA A 169 -1.64 -0.45 -22.49
CA ALA A 169 -0.74 -1.12 -23.42
C ALA A 169 -0.34 -2.49 -22.88
N SER A 170 -0.27 -3.50 -23.75
CA SER A 170 0.19 -4.83 -23.37
C SER A 170 1.66 -4.79 -22.91
N GLY A 171 1.96 -5.54 -21.86
CA GLY A 171 3.29 -5.65 -21.26
C GLY A 171 3.20 -6.12 -19.82
N ASP A 172 4.35 -6.30 -19.18
CA ASP A 172 4.39 -6.66 -17.76
C ASP A 172 4.26 -5.41 -16.89
N TYR A 173 3.46 -5.52 -15.83
CA TYR A 173 3.24 -4.47 -14.86
C TYR A 173 3.39 -5.02 -13.44
N VAL A 174 3.89 -4.18 -12.53
CA VAL A 174 3.80 -4.39 -11.09
C VAL A 174 2.61 -3.59 -10.54
N SER A 175 1.90 -4.18 -9.57
CA SER A 175 0.81 -3.51 -8.84
C SER A 175 1.20 -3.30 -7.37
N SER A 176 0.72 -2.21 -6.78
CA SER A 176 0.86 -1.89 -5.35
C SER A 176 -0.50 -1.48 -4.79
N THR A 177 -0.86 -1.98 -3.60
CA THR A 177 -2.15 -1.71 -2.95
C THR A 177 -2.01 -1.59 -1.44
#